data_AF-A0A7R8VQ82-F1
#
_entry.id   AF-A0A7R8VQ82-F1
#
_cell.length_a   1.000
_cell.length_b   1.000
_cell.length_c   1.000
_cell.angle_alpha   90.00
_cell.angle_beta   90.00
_cell.angle_gamma   90.00
#
_symmetry.space_group_name_H-M   'P 1'
#
loop_
_entity.id
_entity.type
_entity.pdbx_description
1 polymer ?
#
loop_
_entity_poly.entity_id
_entity_poly.type
_entity_poly.pdbx_seq_one_letter_code
_entity_poly.pdbx_strand_id
1 'polypeptide(L)'
;MRGTVFRELHKLYVLHACKEYLENWPQLVKYCGYREDNIPQLQDVNVFLKRKTGFQLRPVAGYLSPRDFLSGLAFRVFHCTQYIRHSSDPFYTPEPDCCHELLGHMPLLANPSFAQFSQELGLASLGASDEDIEKLATVSVFTYLYFFTVEFGLCHQDGQLRVYGAGLLSSVAELKHALKANDKIKRFDPEVTCQEECIITAFQNAYYYTDSFDEAKEKMRSFANRIQRPFGVRYNPYTQSVEVLSNAEKIVTLVSELRGDLCIVSNALRKIHAQDDTVDVESITNLLHSGIQPLGFLLDVLVVEAACDKQDINVERCNTQSHLEPVGGHGP
;
A
#
# COMPACT_ATOMS: atom_id res chain seq x y z
N MET A 1 36.16 -3.52 -13.52
CA MET A 1 35.94 -2.06 -13.66
C MET A 1 34.93 -1.63 -12.61
N ARG A 2 35.21 -0.57 -11.84
CA ARG A 2 34.24 -0.01 -10.87
C ARG A 2 33.09 0.67 -11.62
N GLY A 3 31.87 0.59 -11.10
CA GLY A 3 30.70 1.28 -11.67
C GLY A 3 30.09 0.70 -12.94
N THR A 4 30.47 -0.52 -13.36
CA THR A 4 29.95 -1.14 -14.60
C THR A 4 28.43 -1.26 -14.61
N VAL A 5 27.84 -1.75 -13.52
CA VAL A 5 26.38 -1.95 -13.38
C VAL A 5 25.64 -0.61 -13.51
N PHE A 6 26.10 0.41 -12.77
CA PHE A 6 25.55 1.77 -12.80
C PHE A 6 25.54 2.34 -14.22
N ARG A 7 26.67 2.27 -14.94
CA ARG A 7 26.82 2.87 -16.28
C ARG A 7 25.91 2.22 -17.32
N GLU A 8 25.82 0.89 -17.31
CA GLU A 8 25.01 0.16 -18.30
C GLU A 8 23.52 0.30 -18.01
N LEU A 9 23.10 0.24 -16.75
CA LEU A 9 21.70 0.45 -16.39
C LEU A 9 21.26 1.90 -16.65
N HIS A 10 22.10 2.90 -16.37
CA HIS A 10 21.76 4.30 -16.62
C HIS A 10 21.40 4.57 -18.09
N LYS A 11 22.08 3.92 -19.05
CA LYS A 11 21.73 4.00 -20.48
C LYS A 11 20.33 3.46 -20.75
N LEU A 12 19.92 2.41 -20.04
CA LEU A 12 18.63 1.76 -20.21
C LEU A 12 17.51 2.52 -19.49
N TYR A 13 17.79 3.18 -18.36
CA TYR A 13 16.80 3.95 -17.62
C TYR A 13 16.19 5.05 -18.48
N VAL A 14 17.02 5.82 -19.19
CA VAL A 14 16.57 6.89 -20.08
C VAL A 14 15.57 6.40 -21.15
N LEU A 15 15.69 5.13 -21.55
CA LEU A 15 14.87 4.55 -22.61
C LEU A 15 13.65 3.80 -22.09
N HIS A 16 13.72 3.20 -20.90
CA HIS A 16 12.75 2.19 -20.46
C HIS A 16 12.17 2.41 -19.08
N ALA A 17 12.83 3.15 -18.19
CA ALA A 17 12.31 3.38 -16.84
C ALA A 17 11.05 4.26 -16.89
N CYS A 18 10.16 4.07 -15.91
CA CYS A 18 8.98 4.90 -15.76
C CYS A 18 9.33 6.35 -15.36
N LYS A 19 8.38 7.26 -15.57
CA LYS A 19 8.54 8.69 -15.29
C LYS A 19 8.95 8.95 -13.84
N GLU A 20 8.32 8.29 -12.88
CA GLU A 20 8.55 8.48 -11.44
C GLU A 20 9.98 8.10 -11.03
N TYR A 21 10.53 7.05 -11.66
CA TYR A 21 11.93 6.67 -11.47
C TYR A 21 12.86 7.80 -11.94
N LEU A 22 12.62 8.31 -13.15
CA LEU A 22 13.44 9.34 -13.78
C LEU A 22 13.33 10.71 -13.08
N GLU A 23 12.18 11.03 -12.48
CA GLU A 23 11.99 12.24 -11.68
C GLU A 23 12.80 12.23 -10.37
N ASN A 24 12.94 11.06 -9.75
CA ASN A 24 13.66 10.92 -8.48
C ASN A 24 15.17 10.69 -8.67
N TRP A 25 15.59 10.16 -9.82
CA TRP A 25 16.99 9.85 -10.10
C TRP A 25 17.95 11.05 -9.93
N PRO A 26 17.69 12.26 -10.49
CA PRO A 26 18.57 13.41 -10.29
C PRO A 26 18.70 13.82 -8.82
N GLN A 27 17.66 13.61 -8.03
CA GLN A 27 17.67 13.94 -6.60
C GLN A 27 18.56 12.96 -5.82
N LEU A 28 18.53 11.67 -6.17
CA LEU A 28 19.42 10.65 -5.59
C LEU A 28 20.89 10.91 -5.94
N VAL A 29 21.17 11.31 -7.19
CA VAL A 29 22.52 11.74 -7.62
C VAL A 29 22.99 12.95 -6.80
N LYS A 30 22.13 13.95 -6.65
CA LYS A 30 22.47 15.21 -5.97
C LYS A 30 22.62 15.06 -4.45
N TYR A 31 21.71 14.34 -3.80
CA TYR A 31 21.61 14.34 -2.33
C TYR A 31 22.10 13.04 -1.67
N CYS A 32 22.15 11.93 -2.41
CA CYS A 32 22.56 10.62 -1.87
C CYS A 32 23.87 10.10 -2.47
N GLY A 33 24.53 10.89 -3.33
CA GLY A 33 25.86 10.55 -3.85
C GLY A 33 25.87 9.41 -4.86
N TYR A 34 24.77 9.19 -5.59
CA TYR A 34 24.71 8.19 -6.67
C TYR A 34 25.64 8.59 -7.81
N ARG A 35 26.79 7.92 -7.91
CA ARG A 35 27.79 8.15 -8.96
C ARG A 35 28.48 6.85 -9.33
N GLU A 36 29.05 6.78 -10.54
CA GLU A 36 29.74 5.58 -11.01
C GLU A 36 30.99 5.22 -10.18
N ASP A 37 31.58 6.20 -9.49
CA ASP A 37 32.78 6.06 -8.68
C ASP A 37 32.49 5.90 -7.17
N ASN A 38 31.20 5.87 -6.77
CA ASN A 38 30.80 5.90 -5.37
C ASN A 38 29.54 5.04 -5.12
N ILE A 39 29.64 4.11 -4.17
CA ILE A 39 28.48 3.37 -3.68
C ILE A 39 27.78 4.21 -2.59
N PRO A 40 26.50 4.59 -2.77
CA PRO A 40 25.73 5.32 -1.76
C PRO A 40 25.70 4.62 -0.41
N GLN A 41 25.76 5.39 0.67
CA GLN A 41 25.60 4.85 2.03
C GLN A 41 24.12 4.78 2.39
N LEU A 42 23.70 3.66 3.01
CA LEU A 42 22.29 3.45 3.37
C LEU A 42 21.74 4.56 4.28
N GLN A 43 22.57 5.14 5.14
CA GLN A 43 22.14 6.19 6.05
C GLN A 43 21.73 7.47 5.31
N ASP A 44 22.45 7.85 4.25
CA ASP A 44 22.12 9.04 3.46
C ASP A 44 20.81 8.83 2.70
N VAL A 45 20.64 7.65 2.11
CA VAL A 45 19.40 7.27 1.41
C VAL A 45 18.22 7.16 2.37
N ASN A 46 18.43 6.61 3.57
CA ASN A 46 17.42 6.53 4.63
C ASN A 46 16.92 7.92 5.02
N VAL A 47 17.82 8.88 5.25
CA VAL A 47 17.44 10.27 5.57
C VAL A 47 16.67 10.92 4.42
N PHE A 48 17.08 10.66 3.17
CA PHE A 48 16.40 11.16 1.99
C PHE A 48 14.98 10.60 1.86
N LEU A 49 14.80 9.28 1.91
CA LEU A 49 13.50 8.62 1.81
C LEU A 49 12.57 9.01 2.95
N LYS A 50 13.09 9.12 4.17
CA LYS A 50 12.30 9.53 5.34
C LYS A 50 11.70 10.92 5.16
N ARG A 51 12.44 11.84 4.53
CA ARG A 51 11.95 13.19 4.20
C ARG A 51 10.97 13.19 3.03
N LYS A 52 11.17 12.33 2.04
CA LYS A 52 10.37 12.30 0.80
C LYS A 52 9.02 11.62 0.96
N THR A 53 9.02 10.43 1.55
CA THR A 53 7.83 9.55 1.62
C THR A 53 7.65 8.94 3.00
N GLY A 54 8.52 9.23 3.96
CA GLY A 54 8.50 8.60 5.28
C GLY A 54 9.06 7.17 5.29
N PHE A 55 9.54 6.65 4.15
CA PHE A 55 10.23 5.37 4.10
C PHE A 55 11.57 5.41 4.83
N GLN A 56 11.91 4.31 5.47
CA GLN A 56 13.14 4.14 6.23
C GLN A 56 13.83 2.86 5.77
N LEU A 57 15.16 2.84 5.85
CA LEU A 57 15.97 1.68 5.51
C LEU A 57 16.48 1.00 6.77
N ARG A 58 16.48 -0.34 6.77
CA ARG A 58 17.10 -1.15 7.81
C ARG A 58 18.10 -2.11 7.18
N PRO A 59 19.37 -2.13 7.61
CA PRO A 59 20.33 -3.08 7.08
C PRO A 59 19.91 -4.51 7.43
N VAL A 60 20.04 -5.41 6.45
CA VAL A 60 19.76 -6.85 6.62
C VAL A 60 20.91 -7.69 6.05
N ALA A 61 21.17 -8.83 6.69
CA ALA A 61 22.27 -9.71 6.30
C ALA A 61 21.99 -10.52 5.03
N GLY A 62 20.72 -10.72 4.68
CA GLY A 62 20.30 -11.55 3.55
C GLY A 62 18.78 -11.73 3.55
N TYR A 63 18.31 -12.87 3.03
CA TYR A 63 16.88 -13.17 2.92
C TYR A 63 16.17 -13.17 4.28
N LEU A 64 15.03 -12.50 4.31
CA LEU A 64 14.06 -12.57 5.40
C LEU A 64 12.94 -13.54 5.02
N SER A 65 12.20 -14.01 6.03
CA SER A 65 10.92 -14.67 5.75
C SER A 65 10.01 -13.66 5.03
N PRO A 66 9.16 -14.09 4.08
CA PRO A 66 8.26 -13.17 3.39
C PRO A 66 7.36 -12.40 4.37
N ARG A 67 6.94 -13.05 5.45
CA ARG A 67 6.23 -12.44 6.58
C ARG A 67 6.98 -11.26 7.19
N ASP A 68 8.25 -11.44 7.56
CA ASP A 68 9.05 -10.38 8.20
C ASP A 68 9.34 -9.23 7.23
N PHE A 69 9.62 -9.55 5.97
CA PHE A 69 9.86 -8.56 4.94
C PHE A 69 8.60 -7.69 4.69
N LEU A 70 7.46 -8.31 4.43
CA LEU A 70 6.19 -7.60 4.20
C LEU A 70 5.72 -6.84 5.46
N SER A 71 5.95 -7.39 6.65
CA SER A 71 5.68 -6.67 7.89
C SER A 71 6.47 -5.37 7.98
N GLY A 72 7.75 -5.37 7.55
CA GLY A 72 8.54 -4.15 7.45
C GLY A 72 7.90 -3.09 6.56
N LEU A 73 7.39 -3.49 5.39
CA LEU A 73 6.73 -2.56 4.44
C LEU A 73 5.51 -1.89 5.06
N ALA A 74 4.77 -2.58 5.93
CA ALA A 74 3.62 -2.01 6.63
C ALA A 74 3.98 -0.75 7.45
N PHE A 75 5.20 -0.71 7.98
CA PHE A 75 5.76 0.42 8.74
C PHE A 75 6.59 1.38 7.88
N ARG A 76 6.51 1.26 6.55
CA ARG A 76 7.41 1.95 5.60
C ARG A 76 8.89 1.69 5.88
N VAL A 77 9.22 0.47 6.31
CA VAL A 77 10.60 0.04 6.53
C VAL A 77 10.99 -0.95 5.44
N PHE A 78 11.97 -0.57 4.64
CA PHE A 78 12.56 -1.44 3.63
C PHE A 78 13.86 -2.06 4.16
N HIS A 79 13.94 -3.39 4.12
CA HIS A 79 15.12 -4.13 4.54
C HIS A 79 16.11 -4.19 3.38
N CYS A 80 17.31 -3.65 3.57
CA CYS A 80 18.27 -3.41 2.50
C CYS A 80 19.60 -4.11 2.79
N THR A 81 20.13 -4.86 1.82
CA THR A 81 21.46 -5.46 1.93
C THR A 81 22.58 -4.44 1.69
N GLN A 82 23.77 -4.74 2.19
CA GLN A 82 24.96 -3.88 2.06
C GLN A 82 26.13 -4.53 1.32
N TYR A 83 26.07 -5.85 1.10
CA TYR A 83 27.10 -6.54 0.33
C TYR A 83 26.94 -6.27 -1.16
N ILE A 84 28.03 -6.40 -1.91
CA ILE A 84 28.06 -6.25 -3.37
C ILE A 84 28.26 -7.62 -4.02
N ARG A 85 27.59 -7.84 -5.15
CA ARG A 85 27.74 -9.06 -5.96
C ARG A 85 29.19 -9.33 -6.38
N HIS A 86 29.47 -10.59 -6.70
CA HIS A 86 30.81 -11.01 -7.12
C HIS A 86 31.22 -10.38 -8.46
N SER A 87 32.50 -9.98 -8.57
CA SER A 87 32.98 -9.21 -9.73
C SER A 87 33.15 -10.03 -11.03
N SER A 88 33.04 -11.36 -10.97
CA SER A 88 33.17 -12.23 -12.15
C SER A 88 32.02 -12.07 -13.13
N ASP A 89 30.81 -11.82 -12.63
CA ASP A 89 29.63 -11.58 -13.44
C ASP A 89 28.82 -10.40 -12.86
N PRO A 90 29.18 -9.16 -13.20
CA PRO A 90 28.51 -7.99 -12.63
C PRO A 90 27.06 -7.82 -13.13
N PHE A 91 26.69 -8.44 -14.25
CA PHE A 91 25.38 -8.24 -14.88
C PHE A 91 24.30 -9.20 -14.39
N TYR A 92 24.67 -10.18 -13.57
CA TYR A 92 23.76 -11.17 -12.99
C TYR A 92 24.07 -11.36 -11.50
N THR A 93 23.01 -11.48 -10.70
CA THR A 93 23.11 -11.92 -9.30
C THR A 93 21.83 -12.68 -8.95
N PRO A 94 21.93 -13.87 -8.35
CA PRO A 94 20.75 -14.57 -7.84
C PRO A 94 20.23 -13.94 -6.55
N GLU A 95 21.09 -13.23 -5.82
CA GLU A 95 20.77 -12.61 -4.53
C GLU A 95 20.65 -11.08 -4.65
N PRO A 96 19.74 -10.44 -3.89
CA PRO A 96 19.56 -8.99 -3.91
C PRO A 96 20.74 -8.32 -3.18
N ASP A 97 21.76 -7.94 -3.95
CA ASP A 97 22.90 -7.17 -3.45
C ASP A 97 22.58 -5.67 -3.34
N CYS A 98 23.48 -4.88 -2.76
CA CYS A 98 23.25 -3.43 -2.59
C CYS A 98 23.00 -2.70 -3.92
N CYS A 99 23.50 -3.20 -5.06
CA CYS A 99 23.21 -2.61 -6.37
C CYS A 99 21.74 -2.79 -6.74
N HIS A 100 21.16 -3.96 -6.47
CA HIS A 100 19.74 -4.22 -6.65
C HIS A 100 18.90 -3.26 -5.80
N GLU A 101 19.22 -3.15 -4.52
CA GLU A 101 18.47 -2.29 -3.61
C GLU A 101 18.54 -0.82 -4.00
N LEU A 102 19.77 -0.31 -4.18
CA LEU A 102 20.00 1.11 -4.41
C LEU A 102 19.50 1.57 -5.77
N LEU A 103 19.68 0.77 -6.82
CA LEU A 103 19.34 1.16 -8.19
C LEU A 103 17.93 0.73 -8.60
N GLY A 104 17.40 -0.35 -8.04
CA GLY A 104 16.05 -0.83 -8.32
C GLY A 104 15.00 -0.13 -7.46
N HIS A 105 15.10 -0.29 -6.14
CA HIS A 105 14.02 0.07 -5.20
C HIS A 105 13.99 1.55 -4.82
N MET A 106 15.14 2.13 -4.45
CA MET A 106 15.19 3.47 -3.84
C MET A 106 14.55 4.59 -4.68
N PRO A 107 14.73 4.65 -6.02
CA PRO A 107 14.13 5.71 -6.83
C PRO A 107 12.59 5.70 -6.82
N LEU A 108 11.97 4.52 -6.70
CA LEU A 108 10.52 4.41 -6.63
C LEU A 108 9.98 4.56 -5.20
N LEU A 109 10.71 4.12 -4.18
CA LEU A 109 10.35 4.41 -2.79
C LEU A 109 10.35 5.91 -2.47
N ALA A 110 11.01 6.73 -3.29
CA ALA A 110 10.95 8.18 -3.22
C ALA A 110 9.68 8.80 -3.87
N ASN A 111 8.86 8.00 -4.56
CA ASN A 111 7.57 8.41 -5.10
C ASN A 111 6.45 8.14 -4.08
N PRO A 112 5.61 9.14 -3.73
CA PRO A 112 4.55 8.98 -2.74
C PRO A 112 3.51 7.90 -3.06
N SER A 113 3.05 7.81 -4.31
CA SER A 113 2.03 6.83 -4.72
C SER A 113 2.57 5.40 -4.66
N PHE A 114 3.81 5.21 -5.13
CA PHE A 114 4.49 3.92 -5.02
C PHE A 114 4.77 3.53 -3.56
N ALA A 115 5.23 4.46 -2.73
CA ALA A 115 5.44 4.23 -1.31
C ALA A 115 4.13 3.80 -0.59
N GLN A 116 3.00 4.42 -0.93
CA GLN A 116 1.70 4.01 -0.41
C GLN A 116 1.33 2.59 -0.88
N PHE A 117 1.51 2.30 -2.17
CA PHE A 117 1.27 0.96 -2.71
C PHE A 117 2.12 -0.12 -2.01
N SER A 118 3.42 0.10 -1.84
CA SER A 118 4.30 -0.83 -1.12
C SER A 118 3.87 -1.01 0.34
N GLN A 119 3.44 0.08 1.01
CA GLN A 119 2.93 0.00 2.37
C GLN A 119 1.62 -0.79 2.45
N GLU A 120 0.73 -0.66 1.48
CA GLU A 120 -0.54 -1.39 1.44
C GLU A 120 -0.33 -2.89 1.31
N LEU A 121 0.63 -3.33 0.49
CA LEU A 121 1.06 -4.75 0.45
C LEU A 121 1.48 -5.23 1.85
N GLY A 122 2.24 -4.42 2.57
CA GLY A 122 2.67 -4.74 3.92
C GLY A 122 1.52 -4.80 4.92
N LEU A 123 0.66 -3.78 4.97
CA LEU A 123 -0.52 -3.73 5.86
C LEU A 123 -1.49 -4.87 5.56
N ALA A 124 -1.69 -5.16 4.28
CA ALA A 124 -2.47 -6.28 3.80
C ALA A 124 -1.77 -7.62 4.07
N SER A 125 -0.53 -7.70 4.57
CA SER A 125 0.06 -8.97 5.04
C SER A 125 -0.10 -9.19 6.55
N LEU A 126 -0.33 -8.11 7.33
CA LEU A 126 -0.44 -8.18 8.79
C LEU A 126 -1.67 -8.97 9.25
N GLY A 127 -1.50 -9.78 10.28
CA GLY A 127 -2.59 -10.53 10.92
C GLY A 127 -2.94 -11.88 10.29
N ALA A 128 -2.23 -12.31 9.24
CA ALA A 128 -2.25 -13.70 8.80
C ALA A 128 -1.43 -14.54 9.79
N SER A 129 -1.97 -15.54 10.48
CA SER A 129 -1.19 -16.49 11.30
C SER A 129 -0.52 -17.57 10.44
N ASP A 130 0.62 -18.13 10.87
CA ASP A 130 1.36 -19.17 10.13
C ASP A 130 0.68 -20.55 10.14
N GLU A 131 -0.30 -20.75 11.03
CA GLU A 131 -0.87 -22.07 11.34
C GLU A 131 -1.96 -22.56 10.37
N ASP A 132 -2.34 -21.77 9.36
CA ASP A 132 -3.36 -22.18 8.38
C ASP A 132 -2.78 -22.18 6.96
N ILE A 133 -2.99 -23.27 6.22
CA ILE A 133 -2.61 -23.38 4.80
C ILE A 133 -3.24 -22.24 3.98
N GLU A 134 -4.44 -21.78 4.32
CA GLU A 134 -5.11 -20.63 3.69
C GLU A 134 -4.45 -19.27 4.03
N LYS A 135 -3.78 -19.15 5.18
CA LYS A 135 -3.10 -17.92 5.61
C LYS A 135 -1.63 -17.91 5.19
N LEU A 136 -0.97 -19.06 5.13
CA LEU A 136 0.27 -19.23 4.36
C LEU A 136 0.02 -18.92 2.88
N ALA A 137 -1.13 -19.34 2.33
CA ALA A 137 -1.56 -18.90 1.02
C ALA A 137 -1.73 -17.38 0.97
N THR A 138 -2.26 -16.72 2.01
CA THR A 138 -2.35 -15.24 2.05
C THR A 138 -0.97 -14.55 2.03
N VAL A 139 -0.03 -14.94 2.90
CA VAL A 139 1.34 -14.37 2.90
C VAL A 139 2.03 -14.67 1.56
N SER A 140 1.88 -15.89 1.06
CA SER A 140 2.41 -16.32 -0.24
C SER A 140 1.82 -15.51 -1.39
N VAL A 141 0.50 -15.29 -1.41
CA VAL A 141 -0.24 -14.47 -2.38
C VAL A 141 0.30 -13.04 -2.39
N PHE A 142 0.45 -12.38 -1.24
CA PHE A 142 1.02 -11.03 -1.21
C PHE A 142 2.51 -10.99 -1.56
N THR A 143 3.23 -12.07 -1.31
CA THR A 143 4.62 -12.22 -1.77
C THR A 143 4.68 -12.29 -3.30
N TYR A 144 3.78 -13.05 -3.94
CA TYR A 144 3.67 -13.12 -5.39
C TYR A 144 3.21 -11.81 -6.01
N LEU A 145 2.23 -11.15 -5.40
CA LEU A 145 1.79 -9.83 -5.83
C LEU A 145 2.93 -8.81 -5.71
N TYR A 146 3.69 -8.82 -4.62
CA TYR A 146 4.90 -8.01 -4.48
C TYR A 146 5.93 -8.34 -5.58
N PHE A 147 6.17 -9.61 -5.85
CA PHE A 147 7.14 -10.04 -6.86
C PHE A 147 6.74 -9.57 -8.28
N PHE A 148 5.51 -9.80 -8.71
CA PHE A 148 5.06 -9.41 -10.05
C PHE A 148 4.73 -7.91 -10.20
N THR A 149 4.78 -7.14 -9.12
CA THR A 149 4.64 -5.68 -9.16
C THR A 149 5.95 -4.99 -8.79
N VAL A 150 6.32 -4.96 -7.52
CA VAL A 150 7.50 -4.24 -7.02
C VAL A 150 8.81 -4.79 -7.60
N GLU A 151 8.95 -6.09 -7.84
CA GLU A 151 10.19 -6.67 -8.40
C GLU A 151 10.21 -6.69 -9.94
N PHE A 152 9.13 -7.12 -10.59
CA PHE A 152 9.09 -7.35 -12.05
C PHE A 152 7.92 -6.64 -12.76
N GLY A 153 7.36 -5.60 -12.15
CA GLY A 153 6.23 -4.85 -12.70
C GLY A 153 6.58 -3.88 -13.82
N LEU A 154 5.61 -3.70 -14.70
CA LEU A 154 5.63 -2.78 -15.83
C LEU A 154 4.50 -1.75 -15.67
N CYS A 155 4.62 -0.59 -16.28
CA CYS A 155 3.51 0.36 -16.36
C CYS A 155 3.30 0.89 -17.76
N HIS A 156 2.08 1.31 -18.05
CA HIS A 156 1.72 1.95 -19.31
C HIS A 156 1.70 3.47 -19.12
N GLN A 157 2.59 4.20 -19.80
CA GLN A 157 2.69 5.66 -19.70
C GLN A 157 2.82 6.26 -21.09
N ASP A 158 1.98 7.24 -21.40
CA ASP A 158 1.99 7.97 -22.68
C ASP A 158 1.93 7.05 -23.92
N GLY A 159 1.14 5.97 -23.85
CA GLY A 159 1.01 4.99 -24.93
C GLY A 159 2.17 3.99 -25.05
N GLN A 160 3.13 4.01 -24.12
CA GLN A 160 4.32 3.16 -24.14
C GLN A 160 4.44 2.32 -22.87
N LEU A 161 4.95 1.10 -23.00
CA LEU A 161 5.34 0.28 -21.86
C LEU A 161 6.64 0.79 -21.26
N ARG A 162 6.62 1.01 -19.96
CA ARG A 162 7.72 1.43 -19.11
C ARG A 162 7.92 0.41 -17.99
N VAL A 163 9.09 0.47 -17.38
CA VAL A 163 9.54 -0.47 -16.37
C VAL A 163 9.63 0.23 -15.03
N TYR A 164 9.06 -0.38 -14.00
CA TYR A 164 9.21 0.07 -12.62
C TYR A 164 9.69 -1.05 -11.67
N GLY A 165 9.61 -2.32 -12.06
CA GLY A 165 10.09 -3.42 -11.22
C GLY A 165 11.57 -3.30 -10.87
N ALA A 166 11.92 -3.42 -9.60
CA ALA A 166 13.29 -3.28 -9.11
C ALA A 166 14.24 -4.35 -9.65
N GLY A 167 13.79 -5.60 -9.80
CA GLY A 167 14.51 -6.68 -10.46
C GLY A 167 14.84 -6.35 -11.92
N LEU A 168 13.89 -5.74 -12.64
CA LEU A 168 14.12 -5.28 -14.02
C LEU A 168 15.06 -4.07 -14.05
N LEU A 169 14.94 -3.13 -13.12
CA LEU A 169 15.77 -1.93 -13.05
C LEU A 169 17.17 -2.19 -12.50
N SER A 170 17.46 -3.39 -12.00
CA SER A 170 18.77 -3.78 -11.46
C SER A 170 19.48 -4.87 -12.26
N SER A 171 18.80 -5.46 -13.25
CA SER A 171 19.33 -6.50 -14.13
C SER A 171 19.24 -6.09 -15.60
N VAL A 172 20.40 -5.87 -16.23
CA VAL A 172 20.51 -5.53 -17.65
C VAL A 172 19.96 -6.65 -18.53
N ALA A 173 20.20 -7.90 -18.14
CA ALA A 173 19.78 -9.09 -18.89
C ALA A 173 18.26 -9.26 -18.83
N GLU A 174 17.67 -9.17 -17.64
CA GLU A 174 16.23 -9.31 -17.44
C GLU A 174 15.45 -8.20 -18.15
N LEU A 175 15.91 -6.96 -18.01
CA LEU A 175 15.28 -5.80 -18.65
C LEU A 175 15.17 -5.97 -20.17
N LYS A 176 16.26 -6.40 -20.81
CA LYS A 176 16.26 -6.65 -22.26
C LYS A 176 15.40 -7.85 -22.65
N HIS A 177 15.25 -8.85 -21.77
CA HIS A 177 14.37 -9.99 -22.00
C HIS A 177 12.91 -9.56 -21.93
N ALA A 178 12.50 -8.87 -20.87
CA ALA A 178 11.13 -8.39 -20.65
C ALA A 178 10.64 -7.53 -21.83
N LEU A 179 11.50 -6.66 -22.37
CA LEU A 179 11.18 -5.80 -23.52
C LEU A 179 11.04 -6.54 -24.85
N LYS A 180 11.60 -7.74 -24.98
CA LYS A 180 11.49 -8.58 -26.19
C LYS A 180 10.34 -9.57 -26.11
N ALA A 181 9.98 -10.00 -24.91
CA ALA A 181 8.96 -11.00 -24.66
C ALA A 181 7.55 -10.38 -24.54
N ASN A 182 7.13 -9.64 -25.58
CA ASN A 182 5.82 -8.98 -25.61
C ASN A 182 4.63 -9.95 -25.45
N ASP A 183 4.80 -11.20 -25.88
CA ASP A 183 3.84 -12.29 -25.73
C ASP A 183 3.61 -12.71 -24.27
N LYS A 184 4.58 -12.41 -23.39
CA LYS A 184 4.53 -12.73 -21.95
C LYS A 184 3.96 -11.59 -21.09
N ILE A 185 3.69 -10.43 -21.69
CA ILE A 185 3.21 -9.25 -20.96
C ILE A 185 1.67 -9.30 -20.85
N LYS A 186 1.16 -9.37 -19.62
CA LYS A 186 -0.26 -9.45 -19.29
C LYS A 186 -0.68 -8.22 -18.49
N ARG A 187 -1.98 -7.91 -18.46
CA ARG A 187 -2.51 -6.86 -17.59
C ARG A 187 -2.53 -7.35 -16.14
N PHE A 188 -2.14 -6.51 -15.20
CA PHE A 188 -2.15 -6.85 -13.78
C PHE A 188 -3.57 -7.10 -13.28
N ASP A 189 -3.77 -8.30 -12.76
CA ASP A 189 -4.97 -8.73 -12.05
C ASP A 189 -4.52 -9.53 -10.82
N PRO A 190 -4.78 -9.04 -9.59
CA PRO A 190 -4.36 -9.72 -8.38
C PRO A 190 -4.84 -11.17 -8.25
N GLU A 191 -6.01 -11.51 -8.80
CA GLU A 191 -6.58 -12.87 -8.72
C GLU A 191 -5.79 -13.88 -9.56
N VAL A 192 -5.31 -13.43 -10.73
CA VAL A 192 -4.52 -14.26 -11.65
C VAL A 192 -3.04 -14.25 -11.25
N THR A 193 -2.53 -13.07 -10.88
CA THR A 193 -1.10 -12.85 -10.62
C THR A 193 -0.63 -13.62 -9.40
N CYS A 194 -1.49 -13.80 -8.38
CA CYS A 194 -1.12 -14.53 -7.18
C CYS A 194 -1.01 -16.06 -7.36
N GLN A 195 -1.40 -16.58 -8.53
CA GLN A 195 -1.29 -18.01 -8.86
C GLN A 195 -0.10 -18.31 -9.78
N GLU A 196 0.56 -17.27 -10.30
CA GLU A 196 1.68 -17.41 -11.23
C GLU A 196 2.96 -17.83 -10.46
N GLU A 197 3.74 -18.74 -11.06
CA GLU A 197 4.92 -19.29 -10.42
C GLU A 197 6.10 -18.30 -10.47
N CYS A 198 6.70 -18.00 -9.32
CA CYS A 198 7.89 -17.15 -9.24
C CYS A 198 9.15 -17.95 -9.55
N ILE A 199 9.90 -17.52 -10.57
CA ILE A 199 11.15 -18.16 -10.97
C ILE A 199 12.31 -17.31 -10.49
N ILE A 200 13.11 -17.82 -9.54
CA ILE A 200 14.26 -17.08 -8.98
C ILE A 200 15.57 -17.33 -9.75
N THR A 201 15.66 -18.41 -10.53
CA THR A 201 16.90 -18.86 -11.18
C THR A 201 17.00 -18.54 -12.67
N ALA A 202 15.90 -18.10 -13.29
CA ALA A 202 15.80 -17.84 -14.72
C ALA A 202 14.85 -16.68 -15.01
N PHE A 203 14.79 -16.27 -16.28
CA PHE A 203 13.91 -15.19 -16.72
C PHE A 203 12.45 -15.49 -16.45
N GLN A 204 11.67 -14.45 -16.10
CA GLN A 204 10.25 -14.64 -15.79
C GLN A 204 9.44 -15.12 -17.00
N ASN A 205 8.42 -15.94 -16.72
CA ASN A 205 7.48 -16.45 -17.73
C ASN A 205 6.30 -15.51 -18.00
N ALA A 206 6.03 -14.58 -17.10
CA ALA A 206 5.02 -13.55 -17.26
C ALA A 206 5.47 -12.25 -16.61
N TYR A 207 5.09 -11.14 -17.23
CA TYR A 207 5.24 -9.79 -16.68
C TYR A 207 3.88 -9.11 -16.65
N TYR A 208 3.62 -8.31 -15.62
CA TYR A 208 2.33 -7.67 -15.45
C TYR A 208 2.45 -6.16 -15.54
N TYR A 209 1.57 -5.52 -16.32
CA TYR A 209 1.51 -4.07 -16.43
C TYR A 209 0.25 -3.45 -15.79
N THR A 210 0.41 -2.23 -15.26
CA THR A 210 -0.68 -1.36 -14.78
C THR A 210 -0.65 -0.01 -15.51
N ASP A 211 -1.79 0.65 -15.65
CA ASP A 211 -1.85 1.98 -16.28
C ASP A 211 -1.39 3.08 -15.31
N SER A 212 -1.55 2.85 -14.00
CA SER A 212 -1.04 3.73 -12.95
C SER A 212 -0.75 2.99 -11.66
N PHE A 213 0.02 3.61 -10.76
CA PHE A 213 0.18 3.10 -9.40
C PHE A 213 -1.10 3.19 -8.57
N ASP A 214 -1.98 4.15 -8.87
CA ASP A 214 -3.27 4.26 -8.20
C ASP A 214 -4.22 3.13 -8.60
N GLU A 215 -4.24 2.71 -9.87
CA GLU A 215 -4.97 1.51 -10.31
C GLU A 215 -4.44 0.26 -9.59
N ALA A 216 -3.12 0.09 -9.52
CA ALA A 216 -2.50 -1.05 -8.83
C ALA A 216 -2.92 -1.10 -7.36
N LYS A 217 -2.91 0.06 -6.71
CA LYS A 217 -3.33 0.27 -5.31
C LYS A 217 -4.81 -0.06 -5.10
N GLU A 218 -5.70 0.46 -5.93
CA GLU A 218 -7.14 0.18 -5.83
C GLU A 218 -7.47 -1.30 -6.04
N LYS A 219 -6.82 -1.95 -7.02
CA LYS A 219 -6.91 -3.40 -7.24
C LYS A 219 -6.42 -4.17 -6.01
N MET A 220 -5.30 -3.75 -5.42
CA MET A 220 -4.76 -4.37 -4.21
C MET A 220 -5.71 -4.25 -3.02
N ARG A 221 -6.28 -3.06 -2.78
CA ARG A 221 -7.28 -2.83 -1.71
C ARG A 221 -8.51 -3.70 -1.91
N SER A 222 -9.02 -3.75 -3.13
CA SER A 222 -10.20 -4.56 -3.47
C SER A 222 -9.92 -6.05 -3.25
N PHE A 223 -8.74 -6.52 -3.63
CA PHE A 223 -8.30 -7.89 -3.40
C PHE A 223 -8.14 -8.19 -1.90
N ALA A 224 -7.47 -7.31 -1.16
CA ALA A 224 -7.24 -7.46 0.28
C ALA A 224 -8.55 -7.53 1.10
N ASN A 225 -9.60 -6.82 0.66
CA ASN A 225 -10.92 -6.85 1.31
C ASN A 225 -11.62 -8.21 1.23
N ARG A 226 -11.25 -9.08 0.28
CA ARG A 226 -11.82 -10.44 0.17
C ARG A 226 -11.16 -11.44 1.11
N ILE A 227 -10.03 -11.06 1.70
CA ILE A 227 -9.26 -11.92 2.60
C ILE A 227 -9.94 -11.88 3.96
N GLN A 228 -10.33 -13.04 4.47
CA GLN A 228 -11.01 -13.13 5.76
C GLN A 228 -10.09 -12.66 6.88
N ARG A 229 -10.45 -11.53 7.49
CA ARG A 229 -9.79 -10.98 8.67
C ARG A 229 -10.84 -10.51 9.67
N PRO A 230 -10.71 -10.87 10.95
CA PRO A 230 -11.67 -10.43 11.96
C PRO A 230 -11.50 -8.95 12.36
N PHE A 231 -10.56 -8.22 11.76
CA PHE A 231 -10.29 -6.82 12.07
C PHE A 231 -9.72 -6.06 10.86
N GLY A 232 -9.93 -4.75 10.86
CA GLY A 232 -9.21 -3.83 9.98
C GLY A 232 -7.89 -3.38 10.62
N VAL A 233 -6.95 -2.89 9.81
CA VAL A 233 -5.70 -2.29 10.28
C VAL A 233 -5.52 -0.90 9.69
N ARG A 234 -5.02 0.03 10.50
CA ARG A 234 -4.63 1.37 10.08
C ARG A 234 -3.20 1.64 10.52
N TYR A 235 -2.40 2.25 9.65
CA TYR A 235 -1.11 2.79 10.06
C TYR A 235 -1.26 4.20 10.63
N ASN A 236 -0.76 4.43 11.85
CA ASN A 236 -0.63 5.74 12.44
C ASN A 236 0.78 6.30 12.16
N PRO A 237 0.92 7.33 11.30
CA PRO A 237 2.22 7.87 10.92
C PRO A 237 2.90 8.68 12.03
N TYR A 238 2.15 9.18 13.02
CA TYR A 238 2.69 10.00 14.11
C TYR A 238 3.46 9.15 15.13
N THR A 239 2.87 8.03 15.52
CA THR A 239 3.46 7.08 16.47
C THR A 239 4.21 5.94 15.79
N GLN A 240 4.14 5.85 14.46
CA GLN A 240 4.69 4.76 13.65
C GLN A 240 4.18 3.39 14.12
N SER A 241 2.90 3.30 14.48
CA SER A 241 2.24 2.09 15.00
C SER A 241 1.10 1.62 14.10
N VAL A 242 0.74 0.34 14.19
CA VAL A 242 -0.45 -0.20 13.53
C VAL A 242 -1.58 -0.28 14.55
N GLU A 243 -2.68 0.40 14.25
CA GLU A 243 -3.92 0.39 15.01
C GLU A 243 -4.85 -0.69 14.47
N VAL A 244 -5.28 -1.60 15.36
CA VAL A 244 -6.25 -2.64 15.02
C VAL A 244 -7.66 -2.09 15.24
N LEU A 245 -8.41 -1.94 14.14
CA LEU A 245 -9.81 -1.51 14.11
C LEU A 245 -10.71 -2.72 14.38
N SER A 246 -10.85 -3.05 15.66
CA SER A 246 -11.55 -4.26 16.14
C SER A 246 -12.92 -3.99 16.77
N ASN A 247 -13.29 -2.73 17.02
CA ASN A 247 -14.55 -2.36 17.67
C ASN A 247 -15.04 -0.98 17.22
N ALA A 248 -16.32 -0.71 17.49
CA ALA A 248 -16.99 0.54 17.10
C ALA A 248 -16.32 1.79 17.69
N GLU A 249 -15.85 1.75 18.94
CA GLU A 249 -15.24 2.89 19.62
C GLU A 249 -13.96 3.38 18.91
N LYS A 250 -13.08 2.44 18.51
CA LYS A 250 -11.89 2.74 17.72
C LYS A 250 -12.24 3.31 16.35
N ILE A 251 -13.28 2.79 15.71
CA ILE A 251 -13.76 3.28 14.41
C ILE A 251 -14.31 4.72 14.56
N VAL A 252 -15.08 5.00 15.62
CA VAL A 252 -15.59 6.35 15.90
C VAL A 252 -14.46 7.35 16.13
N THR A 253 -13.41 6.94 16.84
CA THR A 253 -12.21 7.76 17.06
C THR A 253 -11.56 8.14 15.74
N LEU A 254 -11.36 7.17 14.85
CA LEU A 254 -10.85 7.40 13.49
C LEU A 254 -11.74 8.34 12.68
N VAL A 255 -13.05 8.14 12.70
CA VAL A 255 -14.00 9.00 11.97
C VAL A 255 -13.95 10.45 12.48
N SER A 256 -13.77 10.64 13.80
CA SER A 256 -13.61 11.96 14.40
C SER A 256 -12.35 12.67 13.91
N GLU A 257 -11.22 11.96 13.79
CA GLU A 257 -9.97 12.49 13.21
C GLU A 257 -10.15 12.89 11.74
N LEU A 258 -10.74 12.01 10.93
CA LEU A 258 -11.00 12.29 9.51
C LEU A 258 -11.92 13.49 9.33
N ARG A 259 -12.90 13.68 10.21
CA ARG A 259 -13.76 14.87 10.21
C ARG A 259 -12.94 16.15 10.48
N GLY A 260 -11.92 16.07 11.34
CA GLY A 260 -10.96 17.15 11.56
C GLY A 260 -10.21 17.52 10.30
N ASP A 261 -9.65 16.52 9.59
CA ASP A 261 -8.93 16.73 8.33
C ASP A 261 -9.84 17.32 7.23
N LEU A 262 -11.08 16.81 7.12
CA LEU A 262 -12.08 17.36 6.20
C LEU A 262 -12.43 18.81 6.52
N CYS A 263 -12.46 19.20 7.79
CA CYS A 263 -12.66 20.59 8.20
C CYS A 263 -11.50 21.49 7.74
N ILE A 264 -10.25 21.00 7.83
CA ILE A 264 -9.07 21.72 7.33
C ILE A 264 -9.18 21.94 5.82
N VAL A 265 -9.52 20.88 5.06
CA VAL A 265 -9.72 20.96 3.61
C VAL A 265 -10.83 21.96 3.26
N SER A 266 -11.98 21.89 3.93
CA SER A 266 -13.10 22.81 3.71
C SER A 266 -12.71 24.27 3.99
N ASN A 267 -11.97 24.53 5.07
CA ASN A 267 -11.50 25.87 5.41
C ASN A 267 -10.47 26.40 4.40
N ALA A 268 -9.58 25.55 3.89
CA ALA A 268 -8.63 25.92 2.85
C ALA A 268 -9.35 26.29 1.54
N LEU A 269 -10.34 25.48 1.12
CA LEU A 269 -11.15 25.76 -0.05
C LEU A 269 -11.89 27.10 0.04
N ARG A 270 -12.50 27.40 1.20
CA ARG A 270 -13.17 28.69 1.43
C ARG A 270 -12.20 29.87 1.29
N LYS A 271 -10.98 29.74 1.81
CA LYS A 271 -9.96 30.81 1.71
C LYS A 271 -9.50 31.03 0.27
N ILE A 272 -9.32 29.95 -0.49
CA ILE A 272 -8.91 30.03 -1.89
C ILE A 272 -10.04 30.62 -2.74
N HIS A 273 -11.28 30.14 -2.56
CA HIS A 273 -12.44 30.68 -3.27
C HIS A 273 -12.65 32.18 -3.02
N ALA A 274 -12.39 32.66 -1.80
CA ALA A 274 -12.45 34.09 -1.49
C ALA A 274 -11.35 34.94 -2.15
N GLN A 275 -10.31 34.32 -2.73
CA GLN A 275 -9.18 34.98 -3.39
C GLN A 275 -9.17 34.74 -4.91
N ASP A 276 -9.83 33.69 -5.38
CA ASP A 276 -9.88 33.26 -6.78
C ASP A 276 -11.25 32.63 -7.08
N ASP A 277 -12.09 33.39 -7.80
CA ASP A 277 -13.44 32.98 -8.20
C ASP A 277 -13.44 31.85 -9.25
N THR A 278 -12.27 31.46 -9.80
CA THR A 278 -12.16 30.42 -10.83
C THR A 278 -12.04 29.00 -10.28
N VAL A 279 -11.94 28.84 -8.96
CA VAL A 279 -11.86 27.51 -8.34
C VAL A 279 -13.20 26.79 -8.43
N ASP A 280 -13.20 25.64 -9.09
CA ASP A 280 -14.35 24.73 -9.20
C ASP A 280 -14.60 24.01 -7.86
N VAL A 281 -15.25 24.72 -6.95
CA VAL A 281 -15.66 24.21 -5.63
C VAL A 281 -16.64 23.04 -5.76
N GLU A 282 -17.42 22.98 -6.84
CA GLU A 282 -18.45 21.97 -7.06
C GLU A 282 -17.84 20.59 -7.36
N SER A 283 -16.84 20.52 -8.26
CA SER A 283 -16.09 19.27 -8.50
C SER A 283 -15.38 18.75 -7.24
N ILE A 284 -14.79 19.64 -6.44
CA ILE A 284 -14.08 19.24 -5.21
C ILE A 284 -15.07 18.75 -4.14
N THR A 285 -16.23 19.40 -4.03
CA THR A 285 -17.30 18.97 -3.12
C THR A 285 -17.89 17.63 -3.55
N ASN A 286 -18.01 17.39 -4.86
CA ASN A 286 -18.45 16.10 -5.42
C ASN A 286 -17.45 14.96 -5.17
N LEU A 287 -16.13 15.23 -5.24
CA LEU A 287 -15.08 14.27 -4.85
C LEU A 287 -15.18 13.88 -3.37
N LEU A 288 -15.49 14.83 -2.49
CA LEU A 288 -15.72 14.55 -1.08
C LEU A 288 -17.00 13.72 -0.88
N HIS A 289 -18.08 14.01 -1.60
CA HIS A 289 -19.32 13.24 -1.50
C HIS A 289 -19.20 11.82 -2.08
N SER A 290 -18.57 11.63 -3.23
CA SER A 290 -18.43 10.31 -3.87
C SER A 290 -17.47 9.38 -3.12
N GLY A 291 -16.39 9.91 -2.55
CA GLY A 291 -15.48 9.14 -1.68
C GLY A 291 -16.08 8.73 -0.34
N ILE A 292 -17.09 9.46 0.15
CA ILE A 292 -17.78 9.24 1.42
C ILE A 292 -19.10 8.46 1.26
N GLN A 293 -19.62 8.22 0.04
CA GLN A 293 -20.81 7.41 -0.16
C GLN A 293 -20.79 6.01 0.53
N PRO A 294 -19.65 5.33 0.73
CA PRO A 294 -19.62 4.11 1.53
C PRO A 294 -20.02 4.31 3.01
N LEU A 295 -19.91 5.52 3.56
CA LEU A 295 -20.34 5.83 4.94
C LEU A 295 -21.85 6.01 5.09
N GLY A 296 -22.58 6.39 4.03
CA GLY A 296 -24.04 6.49 4.10
C GLY A 296 -24.68 5.13 4.38
N PHE A 297 -24.19 4.09 3.70
CA PHE A 297 -24.62 2.71 3.93
C PHE A 297 -24.18 2.18 5.31
N LEU A 298 -23.01 2.61 5.81
CA LEU A 298 -22.52 2.20 7.14
C LEU A 298 -23.32 2.85 8.28
N LEU A 299 -23.79 4.09 8.10
CA LEU A 299 -24.71 4.74 9.03
C LEU A 299 -26.05 4.01 9.07
N ASP A 300 -26.58 3.56 7.93
CA ASP A 300 -27.82 2.78 7.91
C ASP A 300 -27.64 1.40 8.58
N VAL A 301 -26.50 0.72 8.37
CA VAL A 301 -26.21 -0.56 9.04
C VAL A 301 -26.02 -0.40 10.56
N LEU A 302 -25.29 0.64 11.02
CA LEU A 302 -25.09 0.90 12.45
C LEU A 302 -26.34 1.43 13.16
N VAL A 303 -27.22 2.14 12.44
CA VAL A 303 -28.50 2.62 12.99
C VAL A 303 -29.53 1.50 13.07
N VAL A 304 -29.52 0.53 12.15
CA VAL A 304 -30.44 -0.62 12.18
C VAL A 304 -30.09 -1.60 13.30
N GLU A 305 -28.82 -1.88 13.58
CA GLU A 305 -28.43 -2.75 14.71
C GLU A 305 -28.67 -2.08 16.08
N ALA A 306 -28.47 -0.77 16.20
CA ALA A 306 -28.76 -0.03 17.44
C ALA A 306 -30.26 0.17 17.72
N ALA A 307 -31.12 0.01 16.71
CA ALA A 307 -32.58 0.07 16.85
C ALA A 307 -33.19 -1.28 17.27
N CYS A 308 -32.56 -2.41 16.92
CA CYS A 308 -33.03 -3.75 17.32
C CYS A 308 -32.79 -4.03 18.81
N ASP A 309 -31.74 -3.50 19.42
CA ASP A 309 -31.41 -3.73 20.85
C ASP A 309 -32.17 -2.82 21.84
N LYS A 310 -33.00 -1.90 21.35
CA LYS A 310 -33.78 -0.97 22.21
C LYS A 310 -35.28 -1.24 22.25
N GLN A 311 -35.78 -2.27 21.56
CA GLN A 311 -37.21 -2.61 21.58
C GLN A 311 -37.62 -3.66 22.64
N ASP A 312 -36.68 -4.33 23.31
CA ASP A 312 -37.01 -5.38 24.30
C ASP A 312 -36.89 -4.96 25.77
N ILE A 313 -36.74 -3.68 26.08
CA ILE A 313 -36.70 -3.19 27.48
C ILE A 313 -37.58 -1.95 27.64
N ASN A 314 -38.91 -2.09 27.52
CA ASN A 314 -39.88 -1.20 28.19
C ASN A 314 -41.33 -1.65 27.96
N VAL A 315 -41.75 -2.75 28.60
CA VAL A 315 -43.15 -2.90 29.04
C VAL A 315 -43.15 -3.65 30.36
N GLU A 316 -43.22 -2.91 31.47
CA GLU A 316 -44.01 -3.19 32.68
C GLU A 316 -43.45 -2.45 33.89
N ARG A 317 -44.02 -1.28 34.18
CA ARG A 317 -44.40 -0.83 35.53
C ARG A 317 -44.91 0.62 35.48
N CYS A 318 -46.23 0.77 35.50
CA CYS A 318 -46.96 1.52 36.52
C CYS A 318 -48.41 1.72 36.07
N ASN A 319 -49.34 1.03 36.71
CA ASN A 319 -50.63 1.64 37.03
C ASN A 319 -51.16 1.07 38.34
N THR A 320 -50.73 1.67 39.45
CA THR A 320 -51.42 1.57 40.73
C THR A 320 -52.53 2.60 40.73
N GLN A 321 -53.80 2.18 40.72
CA GLN A 321 -54.85 2.93 41.40
C GLN A 321 -56.00 2.02 41.82
N SER A 322 -56.24 2.07 43.13
CA SER A 322 -57.33 1.54 43.91
C SER A 322 -58.71 2.03 43.43
N HIS A 323 -59.69 1.12 43.37
CA HIS A 323 -61.09 1.49 43.57
C HIS A 323 -61.82 0.43 44.40
N LEU A 324 -62.44 0.92 45.47
CA LEU A 324 -63.42 0.26 46.33
C LEU A 324 -64.73 -0.01 45.55
N GLU A 325 -65.34 -1.16 45.77
CA GLU A 325 -66.77 -1.40 45.52
C GLU A 325 -67.49 -1.58 46.87
N PRO A 326 -68.70 -1.00 47.05
CA PRO A 326 -69.63 -1.48 48.06
C PRO A 326 -71.03 -1.83 47.50
N VAL A 327 -71.74 -2.61 48.33
CA VAL A 327 -73.19 -2.90 48.40
C VAL A 327 -73.71 -4.05 47.52
N GLY A 328 -74.40 -5.10 48.01
CA GLY A 328 -74.92 -5.42 49.35
C GLY A 328 -75.76 -6.72 49.34
N GLY A 329 -76.42 -7.05 50.46
CA GLY A 329 -77.56 -7.99 50.52
C GLY A 329 -77.44 -9.13 51.55
N HIS A 330 -78.31 -9.11 52.56
CA HIS A 330 -78.48 -10.11 53.62
C HIS A 330 -79.30 -11.34 53.21
N GLY A 331 -79.05 -12.46 53.92
CA GLY A 331 -80.08 -13.35 54.46
C GLY A 331 -79.59 -14.80 54.67
N PRO A 332 -80.14 -15.58 55.62
CA PRO A 332 -80.98 -15.27 56.78
C PRO A 332 -80.22 -15.23 58.11
#